data_AF-A0A6C0JI03-F1
#
_entry.id   AF-A0A6C0JI03-F1
#
_cell.length_a   1.000
_cell.length_b   1.000
_cell.length_c   1.000
_cell.angle_alpha   90.00
_cell.angle_beta   90.00
_cell.angle_gamma   90.00
#
_symmetry.space_group_name_H-M   'P 1'
#
loop_
_entity.id
_entity.type
_entity.pdbx_description
1 polymer ?
#
loop_
_entity_poly.entity_id
_entity_poly.type
_entity_poly.pdbx_seq_one_letter_code
_entity_poly.pdbx_strand_id
1 'polypeptide(L)'
;MKKDLTGAIVLIAVFAGMLAMGSQFPQGLEMLLFFGRPLSTALLLGSIVVLYCCNLRATALVAGLLSVYLLKTMWSSWPRSDKRRLHLEVGRDQARFDPTTSIDLQFANGTVVHNLPHLLVQPEFPELLVFPPSAEVQRQMNGE
;
A
#
# COMPACT_ATOMS: atom_id res chain seq x y z
N MET A 1 -16.56 -36.19 -9.15
CA MET A 1 -16.16 -36.70 -7.81
C MET A 1 -14.74 -36.29 -7.42
N LYS A 2 -13.67 -36.72 -8.11
CA LYS A 2 -12.28 -36.31 -7.74
C LYS A 2 -12.08 -34.80 -7.67
N LYS A 3 -12.54 -34.05 -8.68
CA LYS A 3 -12.46 -32.57 -8.72
C LYS A 3 -13.21 -31.87 -7.56
N ASP A 4 -14.38 -32.40 -7.18
CA ASP A 4 -15.18 -31.89 -6.06
C ASP A 4 -14.49 -32.14 -4.72
N LEU A 5 -13.90 -33.32 -4.56
CA LEU A 5 -13.13 -33.66 -3.37
C LEU A 5 -11.85 -32.81 -3.26
N THR A 6 -11.12 -32.62 -4.36
CA THR A 6 -9.93 -31.76 -4.38
C THR A 6 -10.29 -30.30 -4.05
N GLY A 7 -11.37 -29.77 -4.64
CA GLY A 7 -11.86 -28.42 -4.34
C GLY A 7 -12.25 -28.25 -2.88
N ALA A 8 -13.01 -29.21 -2.33
CA ALA A 8 -13.38 -29.21 -0.92
C ALA A 8 -12.17 -29.28 0.01
N ILE A 9 -11.17 -30.13 -0.27
CA ILE A 9 -9.95 -30.23 0.54
C ILE A 9 -9.17 -28.91 0.55
N VAL A 10 -9.03 -28.26 -0.60
CA VAL A 10 -8.35 -26.96 -0.70
C VAL A 10 -9.08 -25.90 0.13
N LEU A 11 -10.42 -25.82 0.01
CA LEU A 11 -11.24 -24.89 0.78
C LEU A 11 -11.18 -25.17 2.28
N ILE A 12 -11.16 -26.44 2.69
CA ILE A 12 -11.00 -26.83 4.10
C ILE A 12 -9.62 -26.39 4.60
N ALA A 13 -8.56 -26.61 3.83
CA ALA A 13 -7.20 -26.20 4.22
C ALA A 13 -7.11 -24.68 4.39
N VAL A 14 -7.70 -23.90 3.48
CA VAL A 14 -7.80 -22.44 3.60
C VAL A 14 -8.58 -22.05 4.85
N PHE A 15 -9.76 -22.65 5.07
CA PHE A 15 -10.60 -22.33 6.22
C PHE A 15 -9.92 -22.68 7.54
N ALA A 16 -9.28 -23.85 7.63
CA ALA A 16 -8.50 -24.26 8.79
C ALA A 16 -7.31 -23.32 9.05
N GLY A 17 -6.61 -22.90 7.99
CA GLY A 17 -5.54 -21.90 8.09
C GLY A 17 -6.04 -20.57 8.66
N MET A 18 -7.18 -20.07 8.18
CA MET A 18 -7.79 -18.84 8.70
C MET A 18 -8.15 -18.94 10.19
N LEU A 19 -8.66 -20.09 10.63
CA LEU A 19 -8.98 -20.34 12.04
C LEU A 19 -7.70 -20.45 12.89
N ALA A 20 -6.71 -21.20 12.44
CA ALA A 20 -5.48 -21.47 13.18
C ALA A 20 -4.62 -20.20 13.39
N MET A 21 -4.52 -19.34 12.37
CA MET A 21 -3.71 -18.13 12.47
C MET A 21 -4.42 -17.00 13.22
N GLY A 22 -5.74 -17.10 13.44
CA GLY A 22 -6.56 -15.99 13.95
C GLY A 22 -6.43 -14.70 13.11
N SER A 23 -5.84 -14.81 11.92
CA SER A 23 -5.54 -13.72 11.02
C SER A 23 -6.58 -13.73 9.92
N GLN A 24 -7.40 -12.69 9.93
CA GLN A 24 -8.32 -12.41 8.86
C GLN A 24 -7.49 -11.76 7.75
N PHE A 25 -7.62 -12.24 6.51
CA PHE A 25 -7.00 -11.61 5.34
C PHE A 25 -7.59 -10.21 5.14
N PRO A 26 -6.86 -9.12 5.47
CA PRO A 26 -7.41 -7.77 5.45
C PRO A 26 -7.85 -7.37 4.04
N GLN A 27 -7.05 -7.73 3.05
CA GLN A 27 -7.30 -7.47 1.64
C GLN A 27 -8.59 -8.15 1.15
N GLY A 28 -8.83 -9.41 1.53
CA GLY A 28 -10.04 -10.12 1.14
C GLY A 28 -11.30 -9.52 1.76
N LEU A 29 -11.25 -9.14 3.03
CA LEU A 29 -12.38 -8.50 3.71
C LEU A 29 -12.61 -7.06 3.25
N GLU A 30 -11.57 -6.29 2.97
CA GLU A 30 -11.72 -4.95 2.35
C GLU A 30 -12.28 -5.05 0.94
N MET A 31 -11.87 -6.04 0.14
CA MET A 31 -12.46 -6.25 -1.20
C MET A 31 -13.96 -6.55 -1.10
N LEU A 32 -14.35 -7.41 -0.15
CA LEU A 32 -15.76 -7.67 0.13
C LEU A 32 -16.50 -6.43 0.66
N LEU A 33 -15.86 -5.58 1.46
CA LEU A 33 -16.48 -4.32 1.89
C LEU A 33 -16.57 -3.29 0.76
N PHE A 34 -15.62 -3.27 -0.17
CA PHE A 34 -15.59 -2.34 -1.31
C PHE A 34 -16.80 -2.52 -2.23
N PHE A 35 -17.20 -3.78 -2.49
CA PHE A 35 -18.44 -4.07 -3.22
C PHE A 35 -19.71 -3.67 -2.45
N GLY A 36 -19.59 -3.39 -1.16
CA GLY A 36 -20.71 -3.12 -0.27
C GLY A 36 -21.28 -4.39 0.36
N ARG A 37 -21.70 -4.26 1.63
CA ARG A 37 -22.19 -5.38 2.44
C ARG A 37 -23.30 -6.20 1.76
N PRO A 38 -24.39 -5.62 1.22
CA PRO A 38 -25.46 -6.40 0.61
C PRO A 38 -25.01 -7.08 -0.69
N LEU A 39 -24.21 -6.41 -1.52
CA LEU A 39 -23.73 -6.99 -2.78
C LEU A 39 -22.80 -8.19 -2.52
N SER A 40 -21.88 -8.06 -1.56
CA SER A 40 -21.00 -9.16 -1.16
C SER A 40 -21.75 -10.34 -0.56
N THR A 41 -22.85 -10.09 0.17
CA THR A 41 -23.72 -11.19 0.62
C THR A 41 -24.37 -11.92 -0.56
N ALA A 42 -24.85 -11.19 -1.55
CA ALA A 42 -25.46 -11.76 -2.74
C ALA A 42 -24.44 -12.54 -3.58
N LEU A 43 -23.22 -12.03 -3.72
CA LEU A 43 -22.14 -12.71 -4.45
C LEU A 43 -21.72 -14.01 -3.77
N LEU A 44 -21.53 -14.01 -2.44
CA LEU A 44 -21.18 -15.21 -1.70
C LEU A 44 -22.29 -16.27 -1.79
N LEU A 45 -23.55 -15.89 -1.54
CA LEU A 45 -24.69 -16.80 -1.67
C LEU A 45 -24.86 -17.30 -3.12
N GLY A 46 -24.75 -16.41 -4.10
CA GLY A 46 -24.83 -16.74 -5.52
C GLY A 46 -23.75 -17.74 -5.94
N SER A 47 -22.51 -17.57 -5.47
CA SER A 47 -21.42 -18.50 -5.77
C SER A 47 -21.68 -19.91 -5.24
N ILE A 48 -22.30 -20.05 -4.07
CA ILE A 48 -22.70 -21.35 -3.50
C ILE A 48 -23.76 -22.01 -4.39
N VAL A 49 -24.75 -21.25 -4.85
CA VAL A 49 -25.80 -21.77 -5.75
C VAL A 49 -25.20 -22.25 -7.06
N VAL A 50 -24.28 -21.48 -7.66
CA VAL A 50 -23.57 -21.88 -8.88
C VAL A 50 -22.77 -23.17 -8.66
N LEU A 51 -22.02 -23.27 -7.56
CA LEU A 51 -21.27 -24.49 -7.22
C LEU A 51 -22.20 -25.71 -7.08
N TYR A 52 -23.39 -25.51 -6.49
CA TYR A 52 -24.39 -26.56 -6.37
C TYR A 52 -24.94 -26.99 -7.73
N CYS A 53 -25.28 -26.04 -8.61
CA CYS A 53 -25.73 -26.32 -9.98
C CYS A 53 -24.67 -27.07 -10.81
N CYS A 54 -23.38 -26.84 -10.55
CA CYS A 54 -22.27 -27.53 -11.20
C CYS A 54 -21.98 -28.95 -10.65
N ASN A 55 -22.86 -29.52 -9.81
CA ASN A 55 -22.68 -30.82 -9.15
C ASN A 55 -21.45 -30.89 -8.21
N LEU A 56 -20.96 -29.76 -7.70
CA LEU A 56 -19.86 -29.70 -6.73
C LEU A 56 -20.42 -29.60 -5.30
N ARG A 57 -21.11 -30.64 -4.85
CA ARG A 57 -21.88 -30.62 -3.61
C ARG A 57 -20.98 -30.50 -2.37
N ALA A 58 -19.87 -31.22 -2.34
CA ALA A 58 -18.95 -31.17 -1.20
C ALA A 58 -18.27 -29.80 -1.11
N THR A 59 -17.82 -29.28 -2.25
CA THR A 59 -17.23 -27.93 -2.35
C THR A 59 -18.24 -26.86 -1.93
N ALA A 60 -19.50 -26.97 -2.39
CA ALA A 60 -20.56 -26.01 -2.05
C ALA A 60 -20.87 -25.97 -0.55
N LEU A 61 -20.87 -27.12 0.13
CA LEU A 61 -21.08 -27.17 1.59
C LEU A 61 -19.97 -26.46 2.37
N VAL A 62 -18.71 -26.74 2.02
CA VAL A 62 -17.55 -26.08 2.67
C VAL A 62 -17.55 -24.59 2.35
N ALA A 63 -17.80 -24.21 1.10
CA ALA A 63 -17.91 -22.82 0.69
C ALA A 63 -19.04 -22.09 1.42
N GLY A 64 -20.16 -22.77 1.68
CA GLY A 64 -21.25 -22.24 2.50
C GLY A 64 -20.82 -21.94 3.93
N LEU A 65 -20.15 -22.89 4.58
CA LEU A 65 -19.68 -22.73 5.96
C LEU A 65 -18.64 -21.60 6.07
N LEU A 66 -17.71 -21.54 5.11
CA LEU A 66 -16.75 -20.43 4.98
C LEU A 66 -17.47 -19.09 4.76
N SER A 67 -18.49 -19.06 3.91
CA SER A 67 -19.26 -17.85 3.60
C SER A 67 -19.98 -17.31 4.83
N VAL A 68 -20.61 -18.17 5.64
CA VAL A 68 -21.26 -17.75 6.90
C VAL A 68 -20.23 -17.15 7.86
N TYR A 69 -19.07 -17.78 8.01
CA TYR A 69 -17.99 -17.27 8.84
C TYR A 69 -17.49 -15.89 8.37
N LEU A 70 -17.24 -15.73 7.07
CA LEU A 70 -16.81 -14.47 6.45
C LEU A 70 -17.88 -13.39 6.59
N LEU A 71 -19.15 -13.71 6.35
CA LEU A 71 -20.28 -12.79 6.49
C LEU A 71 -20.40 -12.29 7.93
N LYS A 72 -20.41 -13.20 8.91
CA LYS A 72 -20.46 -12.82 10.32
C LYS A 72 -19.31 -11.87 10.65
N THR A 73 -18.11 -12.20 10.21
CA THR A 73 -16.90 -11.40 10.42
C THR A 73 -17.01 -10.02 9.78
N MET A 74 -17.39 -9.94 8.50
CA MET A 74 -17.52 -8.71 7.72
C MET A 74 -18.56 -7.75 8.32
N TRP A 75 -19.67 -8.29 8.82
CA TRP A 75 -20.77 -7.48 9.36
C TRP A 75 -20.56 -7.02 10.79
N SER A 76 -19.82 -7.78 11.62
CA SER A 76 -19.72 -7.51 13.05
C SER A 76 -18.33 -7.04 13.49
N SER A 77 -17.32 -7.90 13.38
CA SER A 77 -16.01 -7.70 14.00
C SER A 77 -15.06 -6.89 13.13
N TRP A 78 -15.06 -7.12 11.81
CA TRP A 78 -14.10 -6.51 10.89
C TRP A 78 -14.15 -4.97 10.87
N PRO A 79 -15.33 -4.31 10.77
CA PRO A 79 -15.41 -2.85 10.70
C PRO A 79 -14.85 -2.15 11.95
N ARG A 80 -14.85 -2.83 13.10
CA ARG A 80 -14.39 -2.32 14.40
C ARG A 80 -13.00 -2.85 14.78
N SER A 81 -12.37 -3.65 13.93
CA SER A 81 -11.11 -4.30 14.27
C SER A 81 -9.91 -3.36 14.15
N ASP A 82 -8.98 -3.45 15.10
CA ASP A 82 -7.70 -2.73 15.02
C ASP A 82 -6.87 -3.17 13.81
N LYS A 83 -6.99 -4.44 13.40
CA LYS A 83 -6.34 -4.96 12.18
C LYS A 83 -6.78 -4.20 10.93
N ARG A 84 -8.06 -3.88 10.81
CA ARG A 84 -8.59 -3.05 9.72
C ARG A 84 -8.03 -1.64 9.79
N ARG A 85 -8.04 -1.01 10.98
CA ARG A 85 -7.49 0.34 11.17
C ARG A 85 -6.02 0.41 10.74
N LEU A 86 -5.22 -0.53 11.24
CA LEU A 86 -3.80 -0.63 10.90
C LEU A 86 -3.58 -0.86 9.40
N HIS A 87 -4.38 -1.74 8.77
CA HIS A 87 -4.27 -1.98 7.34
C HIS A 87 -4.54 -0.71 6.51
N LEU A 88 -5.55 0.07 6.87
CA LEU A 88 -5.86 1.33 6.21
C LEU A 88 -4.78 2.40 6.46
N GLU A 89 -4.23 2.46 7.68
CA GLU A 89 -3.15 3.38 8.03
C GLU A 89 -1.87 3.07 7.26
N VAL A 90 -1.48 1.79 7.18
CA VAL A 90 -0.32 1.35 6.39
C VAL A 90 -0.53 1.67 4.91
N GLY A 91 -1.72 1.40 4.36
CA GLY A 91 -2.03 1.74 2.98
C GLY A 91 -1.93 3.24 2.70
N ARG A 92 -2.42 4.08 3.62
CA ARG A 92 -2.31 5.54 3.52
C ARG A 92 -0.85 6.02 3.61
N ASP A 93 -0.06 5.41 4.47
CA ASP A 93 1.34 5.77 4.64
C ASP A 93 2.16 5.37 3.40
N GLN A 94 1.95 4.16 2.89
CA GLN A 94 2.58 3.70 1.65
C GLN A 94 2.20 4.55 0.43
N ALA A 95 0.96 5.05 0.36
CA ALA A 95 0.52 5.95 -0.71
C ALA A 95 1.29 7.30 -0.73
N ARG A 96 1.98 7.68 0.35
CA ARG A 96 2.85 8.87 0.37
C ARG A 96 4.17 8.65 -0.38
N PHE A 97 4.57 7.39 -0.57
CA PHE A 97 5.83 7.02 -1.20
C PHE A 97 5.65 6.63 -2.67
N ASP A 98 4.82 7.37 -3.41
CA ASP A 98 4.70 7.24 -4.85
C ASP A 98 5.69 8.19 -5.55
N PRO A 99 6.66 7.70 -6.36
CA PRO A 99 7.63 8.55 -7.03
C PRO A 99 7.00 9.58 -7.99
N THR A 100 5.77 9.37 -8.45
CA THR A 100 5.07 10.28 -9.36
C THR A 100 4.36 11.43 -8.65
N THR A 101 4.02 11.29 -7.37
CA THR A 101 3.29 12.31 -6.59
C THR A 101 4.02 12.80 -5.36
N SER A 102 5.04 12.08 -4.90
CA SER A 102 5.79 12.38 -3.68
C SER A 102 6.95 13.34 -3.99
N ILE A 103 6.84 14.57 -3.49
CA ILE A 103 7.88 15.59 -3.67
C ILE A 103 9.20 15.13 -3.06
N ASP A 104 9.19 14.51 -1.89
CA ASP A 104 10.42 14.06 -1.22
C ASP A 104 11.17 13.00 -2.06
N LEU A 105 10.44 12.07 -2.67
CA LEU A 105 11.03 11.09 -3.58
C LEU A 105 11.51 11.72 -4.88
N GLN A 106 10.82 12.73 -5.39
CA GLN A 106 11.21 13.48 -6.60
C GLN A 106 12.45 14.35 -6.39
N PHE A 107 12.63 14.90 -5.19
CA PHE A 107 13.87 15.56 -4.80
C PHE A 107 14.99 14.55 -4.61
N ALA A 108 14.71 13.41 -3.95
CA ALA A 108 15.72 12.37 -3.70
C ALA A 108 16.22 11.69 -4.99
N ASN A 109 15.35 11.49 -5.98
CA ASN A 109 15.72 10.88 -7.26
C ASN A 109 16.24 11.90 -8.30
N GLY A 110 16.24 13.20 -7.97
CA GLY A 110 16.71 14.28 -8.83
C GLY A 110 15.80 14.61 -10.02
N THR A 111 14.57 14.10 -10.06
CA THR A 111 13.58 14.44 -11.10
C THR A 111 13.03 15.85 -10.94
N VAL A 112 12.98 16.36 -9.71
CA VAL A 112 12.66 17.75 -9.40
C VAL A 112 13.83 18.36 -8.65
N VAL A 113 14.24 19.55 -9.08
CA VAL A 113 15.30 20.33 -8.43
C VAL A 113 14.70 21.67 -8.04
N HIS A 114 15.12 22.21 -6.90
CA HIS A 114 14.71 23.57 -6.55
C HIS A 114 15.27 24.54 -7.59
N ASN A 115 14.43 25.41 -8.13
CA ASN A 115 14.94 26.53 -8.90
C ASN A 115 15.83 27.36 -7.99
N LEU A 116 17.04 27.64 -8.46
CA LEU A 116 17.96 28.54 -7.77
C LEU A 116 17.25 29.89 -7.58
N PRO A 117 17.33 30.49 -6.38
CA PRO A 117 16.73 31.79 -6.14
C PRO A 117 17.29 32.79 -7.14
N HIS A 118 16.41 33.38 -7.95
CA HIS A 118 16.80 34.47 -8.84
C HIS A 118 16.88 35.74 -8.01
N LEU A 119 18.07 36.32 -7.93
CA LEU A 119 18.23 37.65 -7.33
C LEU A 119 17.49 38.65 -8.23
N LEU A 120 16.59 39.44 -7.64
CA LEU A 120 15.86 40.51 -8.34
C LEU A 120 16.82 41.56 -8.94
N VAL A 121 18.04 41.63 -8.40
CA VAL A 121 19.17 42.39 -8.94
C VAL A 121 20.31 41.40 -9.07
N GLN A 122 20.75 41.11 -10.29
CA GLN A 122 22.01 40.41 -10.47
C GLN A 122 23.13 41.38 -10.06
N PRO A 123 23.93 41.09 -9.03
CA PRO A 123 25.07 41.92 -8.73
C PRO A 123 26.04 41.85 -9.91
N GLU A 124 26.35 43.00 -10.52
CA GLU A 124 27.57 43.13 -11.31
C GLU A 124 28.71 42.95 -10.31
N PHE A 125 29.27 41.74 -10.24
CA PHE A 125 30.49 41.53 -9.48
C PHE A 125 31.59 42.30 -10.21
N PRO A 126 32.18 43.37 -9.62
CA PRO A 126 33.46 43.84 -10.13
C PRO A 126 34.42 42.67 -10.08
N GLU A 127 35.27 42.54 -11.09
CA GLU A 127 36.33 41.54 -11.15
C GLU A 127 37.14 41.63 -9.85
N LEU A 128 36.81 40.76 -8.88
CA LEU A 128 37.45 40.77 -7.58
C LEU A 128 38.90 40.39 -7.83
N LEU A 129 39.79 41.31 -7.47
CA LEU A 129 41.24 41.13 -7.49
C LEU A 129 41.58 39.71 -7.03
N VAL A 130 42.18 38.95 -7.94
CA VAL A 130 42.59 37.56 -7.76
C VAL A 130 43.39 37.46 -6.46
N PHE A 131 42.83 36.77 -5.47
CA PHE A 131 43.60 36.31 -4.33
C PHE A 131 44.38 35.05 -4.72
N PRO A 132 45.62 34.89 -4.22
CA PRO A 132 46.36 35.81 -3.34
C PRO A 132 47.22 36.84 -4.10
N PRO A 133 47.57 37.98 -3.46
CA PRO A 133 48.56 38.92 -3.97
C PRO A 133 49.91 38.23 -4.23
N SER A 134 50.69 38.75 -5.18
CA SER A 134 52.04 38.23 -5.44
C SER A 134 52.94 38.38 -4.21
N ALA A 135 53.95 37.52 -4.10
CA ALA A 135 54.86 37.50 -2.95
C ALA A 135 55.61 38.84 -2.74
N GLU A 136 55.86 39.61 -3.81
CA GLU A 136 56.36 40.99 -3.71
C GLU A 136 55.37 41.90 -2.98
N VAL A 137 54.11 41.86 -3.39
CA VAL A 137 53.05 42.72 -2.85
C VAL A 137 52.76 42.35 -1.39
N GLN A 138 52.87 41.07 -1.05
CA GLN A 138 52.76 40.60 0.33
C GLN A 138 53.92 41.06 1.22
N ARG A 139 55.16 41.07 0.72
CA ARG A 139 56.33 41.57 1.47
C ARG A 139 56.21 43.07 1.76
N GLN A 140 55.82 43.86 0.76
CA GLN A 140 55.56 45.28 0.95
C GLN A 140 54.45 45.55 1.98
N MET A 141 53.36 44.77 1.95
CA MET A 141 52.30 44.90 2.96
C MET A 141 52.75 44.49 4.36
N ASN A 142 53.72 43.58 4.47
CA ASN A 142 54.30 43.15 5.75
C ASN A 142 55.43 44.07 6.24
N GLY A 143 55.79 45.11 5.48
CA GLY A 143 56.81 46.09 5.85
C GLY A 143 58.25 45.62 5.62
N GLU A 144 58.46 44.63 4.73
CA GLU A 144 59.77 44.22 4.22
C GLU A 144 60.17 44.96 2.92
#